data_AF-A0A1B4FPX3-F1
#
_entry.id   AF-A0A1B4FPX3-F1
#
_cell.length_a   1.000
_cell.length_b   1.000
_cell.length_c   1.000
_cell.angle_alpha   90.00
_cell.angle_beta   90.00
_cell.angle_gamma   90.00
#
_symmetry.space_group_name_H-M   'P 1'
#
loop_
_entity.id
_entity.type
_entity.pdbx_description
1 polymer ?
#
loop_
_entity_poly.entity_id
_entity_poly.type
_entity_poly.pdbx_seq_one_letter_code
_entity_poly.pdbx_strand_id
1 'polypeptide(L)' 'MLTPHEFSTLLCIARSPEDVDVADPEFVSLVEMGLAMTTARGLPVAREPLLTSRGRELLERIVCAKSAAVQRM' A
#
# COMPACT_ATOMS: atom_id res chain seq x y z
N MET A 1 -12.34 -4.61 -4.99
CA MET A 1 -11.18 -4.98 -5.82
C MET A 1 -10.36 -3.72 -6.01
N LEU A 2 -9.04 -3.77 -5.93
CA LEU A 2 -8.20 -2.59 -6.14
C LEU A 2 -8.26 -2.17 -7.61
N THR A 3 -8.33 -0.86 -7.85
CA THR A 3 -8.05 -0.29 -9.17
C THR A 3 -6.55 -0.41 -9.48
N PRO A 4 -6.13 -0.28 -10.75
CA PRO A 4 -4.71 -0.25 -11.09
C PRO A 4 -3.94 0.86 -10.37
N HIS A 5 -4.56 2.04 -10.18
CA HIS A 5 -3.95 3.17 -9.49
C HIS A 5 -3.80 2.90 -7.99
N GLU A 6 -4.85 2.40 -7.33
CA GLU A 6 -4.77 1.99 -5.91
C GLU A 6 -3.73 0.89 -5.69
N PHE A 7 -3.63 -0.07 -6.61
CA PHE A 7 -2.61 -1.11 -6.53
C PHE A 7 -1.19 -0.54 -6.72
N SER A 8 -1.02 0.43 -7.63
CA SER A 8 0.24 1.15 -7.80
C SER A 8 0.62 1.89 -6.52
N THR A 9 -0.32 2.62 -5.91
CA THR A 9 -0.09 3.33 -4.65
C THR A 9 0.24 2.37 -3.51
N LEU A 10 -0.43 1.21 -3.41
CA LEU A 10 -0.11 0.16 -2.45
C LEU A 10 1.35 -0.35 -2.60
N LEU A 11 1.82 -0.51 -3.84
CA LEU A 11 3.21 -0.87 -4.15
C LEU A 11 4.20 0.24 -3.80
N CYS A 12 3.85 1.51 -4.06
CA CYS A 12 4.68 2.67 -3.72
C CYS A 12 4.86 2.78 -2.20
N ILE A 13 3.78 2.67 -1.41
CA ILE A 13 3.88 2.68 0.07
C ILE A 13 4.84 1.59 0.57
N ALA A 14 4.86 0.41 -0.07
CA ALA A 14 5.72 -0.69 0.35
C ALA A 14 7.21 -0.50 0.01
N ARG A 15 7.54 0.38 -0.95
CA ARG A 15 8.90 0.52 -1.51
C ARG A 15 9.55 1.87 -1.23
N SER A 16 8.75 2.92 -1.31
CA SER A 16 9.17 4.33 -1.22
C SER A 16 8.02 5.14 -0.59
N PRO A 17 7.67 4.89 0.69
CA PRO A 17 6.57 5.58 1.37
C PRO A 17 6.74 7.11 1.42
N GLU A 18 7.98 7.61 1.38
CA GLU A 18 8.33 9.03 1.33
C GLU A 18 7.83 9.77 0.08
N ASP A 19 7.60 9.03 -1.02
CA ASP A 19 7.15 9.58 -2.29
C ASP A 19 5.62 9.59 -2.44
N VAL A 20 4.89 9.07 -1.44
CA VAL A 20 3.43 8.96 -1.50
C VAL A 20 2.77 10.18 -0.87
N ASP A 21 1.99 10.91 -1.68
CA ASP A 21 1.16 12.01 -1.18
C ASP A 21 -0.03 11.46 -0.39
N VAL A 22 -0.13 11.85 0.90
CA VAL A 22 -1.23 11.44 1.78
C VAL A 22 -2.57 12.10 1.44
N ALA A 23 -2.57 13.13 0.60
CA ALA A 23 -3.78 13.78 0.09
C ALA A 23 -4.28 13.14 -1.22
N ASP A 24 -3.52 12.23 -1.81
CA ASP A 24 -3.87 11.52 -3.03
C ASP A 24 -5.12 10.65 -2.81
N PRO A 25 -6.13 10.70 -3.72
CA PRO A 25 -7.37 9.97 -3.56
C PRO A 25 -7.18 8.45 -3.52
N GLU A 26 -6.19 7.90 -4.23
CA GLU A 26 -5.85 6.48 -4.14
C GLU A 26 -5.33 6.13 -2.74
N PHE A 27 -4.48 6.98 -2.14
CA PHE A 27 -4.03 6.76 -0.76
C PHE A 27 -5.21 6.82 0.23
N VAL A 28 -6.07 7.82 0.10
CA VAL A 28 -7.28 7.97 0.93
C VAL A 28 -8.16 6.73 0.80
N SER A 29 -8.41 6.24 -0.41
CA SER A 29 -9.18 5.01 -0.66
C SER A 29 -8.54 3.79 0.02
N LEU A 30 -7.21 3.65 -0.02
CA LEU A 30 -6.50 2.57 0.69
C LEU A 30 -6.63 2.66 2.21
N VAL A 31 -6.67 3.88 2.77
CA VAL A 31 -6.94 4.09 4.21
C VAL A 31 -8.37 3.71 4.55
N GLU A 32 -9.36 4.13 3.76
CA GLU A 32 -10.77 3.77 3.94
C GLU A 32 -11.00 2.26 3.86
N MET A 33 -10.26 1.58 2.98
CA MET A 33 -10.26 0.12 2.89
C MET A 33 -9.52 -0.58 4.04
N GLY A 34 -8.79 0.15 4.89
CA GLY A 34 -7.98 -0.38 5.98
C GLY A 34 -6.71 -1.09 5.54
N LEU A 35 -6.18 -0.74 4.36
CA LEU A 35 -4.96 -1.31 3.77
C LEU A 35 -3.73 -0.42 4.03
N ALA A 36 -3.93 0.88 4.19
CA ALA A 36 -2.89 1.85 4.53
C ALA A 36 -3.26 2.67 5.78
N MET A 37 -2.26 3.35 6.35
CA MET A 37 -2.39 4.29 7.45
C MET A 37 -1.29 5.34 7.39
N THR A 38 -1.35 6.34 8.27
CA THR A 38 -0.24 7.28 8.51
C THR A 38 0.29 7.12 9.93
N THR A 39 1.57 7.43 10.15
CA THR A 39 2.13 7.49 11.51
C THR A 39 1.38 8.51 12.38
N ALA A 40 1.27 8.24 13.69
CA ALA A 40 0.43 9.01 14.60
C ALA A 40 0.90 10.48 14.75
N ARG A 41 -0.07 11.38 14.99
CA ARG A 41 0.18 12.79 15.34
C ARG A 41 0.96 12.86 16.65
N GLY A 42 2.16 13.45 16.62
CA GLY A 42 2.94 13.71 17.84
C GLY A 42 4.45 13.68 17.65
N LEU A 43 4.95 13.11 16.55
CA LEU A 43 6.35 13.20 16.17
C LEU A 43 6.57 14.43 15.27
N PRO A 44 7.68 15.17 15.43
CA PRO A 44 8.03 16.30 14.57
C PRO A 44 8.41 15.89 13.14
N VAL A 45 8.39 14.59 12.84
CA VAL A 45 8.66 14.00 11.52
C VAL A 45 7.34 13.89 10.75
N ALA A 46 7.37 14.19 9.46
CA ALA A 46 6.22 14.13 8.57
C ALA A 46 5.42 12.82 8.73
N ARG A 47 4.09 12.89 8.55
CA ARG A 47 3.21 11.72 8.62
C ARG A 47 3.53 10.78 7.46
N GLU A 48 4.27 9.72 7.76
CA GLU A 48 4.72 8.77 6.75
C GLU A 48 3.60 7.75 6.44
N PRO A 49 3.28 7.55 5.16
CA PRO A 49 2.44 6.46 4.67
C PRO A 49 2.97 5.09 5.10
N LEU A 50 2.10 4.22 5.59
CA LEU A 50 2.45 2.86 6.00
C LEU A 50 1.36 1.87 5.60
N LEU A 51 1.75 0.64 5.26
CA LEU A 51 0.79 -0.45 5.12
C LEU A 51 0.30 -0.94 6.49
N THR A 52 -0.99 -1.27 6.58
CA THR A 52 -1.51 -2.07 7.68
C THR A 52 -1.04 -3.53 7.53
N SER A 53 -1.22 -4.36 8.56
CA SER A 53 -0.96 -5.80 8.43
C SER A 53 -1.80 -6.42 7.31
N ARG A 54 -3.06 -6.00 7.18
CA ARG A 54 -3.94 -6.43 6.09
C ARG A 54 -3.44 -5.99 4.71
N GLY A 55 -2.91 -4.76 4.60
CA GLY A 55 -2.28 -4.26 3.38
C GLY A 55 -1.07 -5.09 2.96
N ARG A 56 -0.21 -5.44 3.92
CA ARG A 56 0.96 -6.32 3.70
C ARG A 56 0.55 -7.72 3.24
N GLU A 57 -0.37 -8.37 3.96
CA GLU A 57 -0.86 -9.71 3.61
C GLU A 57 -1.49 -9.76 2.22
N LEU A 58 -2.26 -8.72 1.85
CA LEU A 58 -2.81 -8.61 0.50
C LEU A 58 -1.70 -8.55 -0.55
N LEU A 59 -0.68 -7.72 -0.31
CA LEU A 59 0.43 -7.56 -1.23
C LEU A 59 1.23 -8.86 -1.40
N GLU A 60 1.53 -9.55 -0.31
CA GLU A 60 2.22 -10.84 -0.32
C GLU A 60 1.45 -11.88 -1.15
N ARG A 61 0.13 -11.97 -0.98
CA ARG A 61 -0.70 -12.89 -1.77
C ARG A 61 -0.64 -12.59 -3.27
N ILE A 62 -0.62 -11.32 -3.65
CA ILE A 62 -0.52 -10.91 -5.07
C ILE A 62 0.86 -11.28 -5.64
N VAL A 63 1.93 -11.01 -4.89
CA VAL A 63 3.30 -11.34 -5.31
C VAL A 63 3.51 -12.85 -5.42
N CYS A 64 3.05 -13.64 -4.44
CA CYS A 64 3.13 -15.10 -4.49
C CYS A 64 2.29 -15.70 -5.62
N ALA A 65 1.10 -15.16 -5.90
CA ALA A 65 0.28 -15.59 -7.03
C ALA A 65 1.00 -15.38 -8.37
N LYS A 66 1.76 -14.29 -8.52
CA LYS A 66 2.59 -14.04 -9.71
C LYS A 66 3.68 -15.11 -9.88
N SER A 67 4.38 -15.48 -8.81
CA SER A 67 5.40 -16.55 -8.88
C SER A 67 4.81 -17.91 -9.30
N ALA A 68 3.63 -18.25 -8.78
CA ALA A 68 2.96 -19.50 -9.13
C ALA A 68 2.36 -19.53 -10.55
N ALA A 69 2.05 -18.37 -11.13
CA ALA A 69 1.62 -18.25 -12.53
C ALA A 69 2.81 -18.40 -13.50
N VAL A 70 3.97 -17.81 -13.16
CA VAL A 70 5.19 -17.89 -13.97
C VAL A 70 5.77 -19.32 -13.99
N GLN A 71 5.63 -20.11 -12.92
CA GLN A 71 6.08 -21.50 -12.90
C GLN A 71 5.23 -22.49 -13.71
N ARG A 72 4.07 -22.06 -14.24
CA ARG A 72 3.16 -22.90 -15.04
C ARG A 72 3.24 -22.63 -16.54
N MET A 73 4.17 -21.79 -16.99
CA MET A 73 4.47 -21.52 -18.40
C MET A 73 5.74 -22.25 -18.82
#